data_AF-A0A2T5U8Z0-F1
#
_entry.id   AF-A0A2T5U8Z0-F1
#
_cell.length_a   1.000
_cell.length_b   1.000
_cell.length_c   1.000
_cell.angle_alpha   90.00
_cell.angle_beta   90.00
_cell.angle_gamma   90.00
#
_symmetry.space_group_name_H-M   'P 1'
#
loop_
_entity.id
_entity.type
_entity.pdbx_description
1 polymer ?
#
loop_
_entity_poly.entity_id
_entity_poly.type
_entity_poly.pdbx_seq_one_letter_code
_entity_poly.pdbx_strand_id
1 'polypeptide(L)'
;MPTSFSRTLLAVTFGLAVVTTPTFAVSAQQHGTQAQRASNARASADLRARIGTTGERITEAQRGGAITSARAATLRRQVGQTQASLNRLSRQQDFVSAAELASYNRTLGAIDIELDRRGVARSYGNDGLVAADSKGQAGDFRYDCQNEPVAIAIPGDRLDRSLEQLRLTTRCPISGTDLARGKRSQPVVGTMTPTAALQAMLNGTGLQMRSIKGGFQVIRLPRR
;
A
#
# COMPACT_ATOMS: atom_id res chain seq x y z
N MET A 1 -43.73 81.43 28.08
CA MET A 1 -43.98 81.08 26.66
C MET A 1 -42.60 81.01 26.00
N PRO A 2 -42.15 79.89 25.44
CA PRO A 2 -42.80 79.14 24.37
C PRO A 2 -42.88 77.61 24.62
N THR A 3 -43.44 76.96 23.62
CA THR A 3 -44.05 75.63 23.48
C THR A 3 -43.09 74.44 23.36
N SER A 4 -43.58 73.28 23.83
CA SER A 4 -43.07 71.94 23.53
C SER A 4 -43.02 71.63 22.03
N PHE A 5 -41.99 70.91 21.60
CA PHE A 5 -42.02 70.05 20.43
C PHE A 5 -41.53 68.65 20.80
N SER A 6 -42.26 67.67 20.27
CA SER A 6 -42.25 66.25 20.60
C SER A 6 -42.05 65.44 19.31
N ARG A 7 -41.51 64.22 19.45
CA ARG A 7 -41.44 63.12 18.47
C ARG A 7 -40.35 63.28 17.39
N THR A 8 -39.61 62.26 16.95
CA THR A 8 -39.93 60.83 16.83
C THR A 8 -38.64 60.00 16.80
N LEU A 9 -38.55 58.96 17.64
CA LEU A 9 -37.53 57.90 17.55
C LEU A 9 -37.99 56.86 16.52
N LEU A 10 -37.21 56.64 15.46
CA LEU A 10 -37.33 55.47 14.59
C LEU A 10 -36.44 54.37 15.16
N ALA A 11 -37.06 53.38 15.81
CA ALA A 11 -36.42 52.15 16.24
C ALA A 11 -36.29 51.22 15.03
N VAL A 12 -35.05 50.93 14.62
CA VAL A 12 -34.74 49.88 13.63
C VAL A 12 -34.75 48.53 14.35
N THR A 13 -35.82 47.78 14.18
CA THR A 13 -35.94 46.38 14.61
C THR A 13 -35.20 45.48 13.62
N PHE A 14 -33.98 45.08 13.96
CA PHE A 14 -33.31 43.96 13.30
C PHE A 14 -33.95 42.66 13.78
N GLY A 15 -34.67 41.98 12.87
CA GLY A 15 -35.12 40.61 13.08
C GLY A 15 -33.92 39.66 13.15
N LEU A 16 -33.63 39.16 14.35
CA LEU A 16 -32.75 38.01 14.55
C LEU A 16 -33.47 36.75 14.08
N ALA A 17 -33.27 36.38 12.81
CA ALA A 17 -33.53 35.03 12.35
C ALA A 17 -32.47 34.11 12.96
N VAL A 18 -32.84 33.39 14.02
CA VAL A 18 -32.03 32.29 14.56
C VAL A 18 -32.05 31.16 13.53
N VAL A 19 -31.03 31.10 12.69
CA VAL A 19 -30.75 29.94 11.86
C VAL A 19 -30.26 28.84 12.80
N THR A 20 -31.14 27.94 13.19
CA THR A 20 -30.78 26.67 13.83
C THR A 20 -30.07 25.81 12.78
N THR A 21 -28.76 25.96 12.67
CA THR A 21 -27.95 25.05 11.88
C THR A 21 -27.94 23.68 12.55
N PRO A 22 -28.24 22.58 11.83
CA PRO A 22 -28.15 21.23 12.38
C PRO A 22 -26.70 20.89 12.69
N THR A 23 -26.41 20.59 13.96
CA THR A 23 -25.12 20.16 14.52
C THR A 23 -24.75 18.71 14.15
N PHE A 24 -24.91 18.30 12.89
CA PHE A 24 -24.64 16.92 12.44
C PHE A 24 -23.57 16.79 11.35
N ALA A 25 -22.64 17.74 11.23
CA ALA A 25 -21.58 17.69 10.20
C ALA A 25 -20.14 17.65 10.75
N VAL A 26 -19.91 17.21 12.00
CA VAL A 26 -18.54 17.09 12.57
C VAL A 26 -18.01 15.65 12.59
N SER A 27 -18.86 14.63 12.39
CA SER A 27 -18.45 13.22 12.47
C SER A 27 -17.84 12.64 11.19
N ALA A 28 -18.04 13.26 10.02
CA ALA A 28 -17.51 12.74 8.74
C ALA A 28 -16.01 13.05 8.53
N GLN A 29 -15.47 14.11 9.15
CA GLN A 29 -14.05 14.48 9.00
C GLN A 29 -13.14 13.78 10.00
N GLN A 30 -13.64 13.25 11.12
CA GLN A 30 -12.80 12.55 12.10
C GLN A 30 -12.47 11.11 11.70
N HIS A 31 -13.37 10.39 11.00
CA HIS A 31 -13.12 9.02 10.55
C HIS A 31 -12.03 8.91 9.46
N GLY A 32 -11.87 9.94 8.62
CA GLY A 32 -10.78 10.01 7.66
C GLY A 32 -9.40 10.07 8.32
N THR A 33 -9.27 10.76 9.45
CA THR A 33 -7.98 10.94 10.14
C THR A 33 -7.51 9.68 10.88
N GLN A 34 -8.43 8.93 11.51
CA GLN A 34 -8.05 7.74 12.29
C GLN A 34 -7.70 6.55 11.39
N ALA A 35 -8.49 6.30 10.34
CA ALA A 35 -8.19 5.26 9.36
C ALA A 35 -6.88 5.55 8.60
N GLN A 36 -6.65 6.81 8.24
CA GLN A 36 -5.41 7.24 7.58
C GLN A 36 -4.19 7.12 8.50
N ARG A 37 -4.31 7.46 9.79
CA ARG A 37 -3.25 7.23 10.79
C ARG A 37 -2.93 5.74 10.94
N ALA A 38 -3.95 4.89 11.05
CA ALA A 38 -3.75 3.44 11.13
C ALA A 38 -3.08 2.88 9.87
N SER A 39 -3.47 3.37 8.68
CA SER A 39 -2.83 3.02 7.40
C SER A 39 -1.37 3.47 7.36
N ASN A 40 -1.07 4.69 7.78
CA ASN A 40 0.30 5.22 7.82
C ASN A 40 1.17 4.47 8.83
N ALA A 41 0.61 4.07 9.98
CA ALA A 41 1.30 3.28 10.99
C ALA A 41 1.69 1.90 10.44
N ARG A 42 0.76 1.21 9.77
CA ARG A 42 1.03 -0.07 9.09
C ARG A 42 2.09 0.09 8.00
N ALA A 43 1.92 1.09 7.13
CA ALA A 43 2.89 1.35 6.06
C ALA A 43 4.29 1.72 6.58
N SER A 44 4.37 2.40 7.72
CA SER A 44 5.64 2.69 8.39
C SER A 44 6.27 1.43 8.99
N ALA A 45 5.47 0.52 9.54
CA ALA A 45 5.95 -0.78 10.03
C ALA A 45 6.50 -1.65 8.89
N ASP A 46 5.77 -1.73 7.78
CA ASP A 46 6.20 -2.45 6.58
C ASP A 46 7.51 -1.88 6.02
N LEU A 47 7.64 -0.54 6.00
CA LEU A 47 8.87 0.11 5.58
C LEU A 47 10.05 -0.23 6.51
N ARG A 48 9.85 -0.29 7.84
CA ARG A 48 10.90 -0.71 8.79
C ARG A 48 11.33 -2.16 8.54
N ALA A 49 10.38 -3.06 8.30
CA ALA A 49 10.70 -4.45 7.96
C ALA A 49 11.54 -4.51 6.67
N ARG A 50 11.14 -3.77 5.63
CA ARG A 50 11.88 -3.69 4.37
C ARG A 50 13.29 -3.14 4.52
N ILE A 51 13.49 -2.14 5.39
CA ILE A 51 14.82 -1.61 5.72
C ILE A 51 15.71 -2.74 6.28
N GLY A 52 15.19 -3.53 7.23
CA GLY A 52 15.89 -4.68 7.80
C GLY A 52 16.30 -5.69 6.72
N THR A 53 15.34 -6.17 5.92
CA THR A 53 15.59 -7.12 4.83
C THR A 53 16.60 -6.59 3.81
N THR A 54 16.55 -5.29 3.46
CA THR A 54 17.52 -4.69 2.55
C THR A 54 18.94 -4.71 3.15
N GLY A 55 19.08 -4.45 4.45
CA GLY A 55 20.34 -4.54 5.18
C GLY A 55 20.94 -5.95 5.21
N GLU A 56 20.09 -6.97 5.41
CA GLU A 56 20.47 -8.38 5.34
C GLU A 56 20.96 -8.75 3.92
N ARG A 57 20.21 -8.36 2.88
CA ARG A 57 20.61 -8.61 1.49
C ARG A 57 21.95 -8.00 1.13
N ILE A 58 22.24 -6.77 1.59
CA ILE A 58 23.56 -6.15 1.39
C ILE A 58 24.66 -6.97 2.06
N THR A 59 24.37 -7.52 3.25
CA THR A 59 25.32 -8.35 3.98
C THR A 59 25.57 -9.68 3.30
N GLU A 60 24.52 -10.33 2.81
CA GLU A 60 24.64 -11.57 2.06
C GLU A 60 25.35 -11.37 0.72
N ALA A 61 25.01 -10.29 0.00
CA ALA A 61 25.69 -9.90 -1.23
C ALA A 61 27.19 -9.69 -1.03
N GLN A 62 27.59 -9.11 0.11
CA GLN A 62 29.00 -8.92 0.44
C GLN A 62 29.67 -10.26 0.75
N ARG A 63 29.03 -11.12 1.55
CA ARG A 63 29.57 -12.45 1.92
C ARG A 63 29.74 -13.35 0.70
N GLY A 64 28.76 -13.35 -0.20
CA GLY A 64 28.80 -14.09 -1.46
C GLY A 64 29.68 -13.46 -2.55
N GLY A 65 30.35 -12.33 -2.27
CA GLY A 65 31.23 -11.66 -3.24
C GLY A 65 30.51 -10.96 -4.41
N ALA A 66 29.18 -10.91 -4.40
CA ALA A 66 28.37 -10.23 -5.43
C ALA A 66 28.58 -8.70 -5.43
N ILE A 67 28.97 -8.13 -4.28
CA ILE A 67 29.39 -6.73 -4.14
C ILE A 67 30.67 -6.64 -3.30
N THR A 68 31.48 -5.61 -3.56
CA THR A 68 32.68 -5.33 -2.78
C THR A 68 32.34 -4.80 -1.39
N SER A 69 33.26 -4.94 -0.44
CA SER A 69 33.14 -4.39 0.93
C SER A 69 32.88 -2.87 0.93
N ALA A 70 33.61 -2.12 0.09
CA ALA A 70 33.44 -0.68 -0.06
C ALA A 70 32.04 -0.30 -0.58
N ARG A 71 31.50 -1.09 -1.53
CA ARG A 71 30.14 -0.85 -2.04
C ARG A 71 29.10 -1.19 -0.99
N ALA A 72 29.25 -2.33 -0.31
CA ALA A 72 28.37 -2.73 0.78
C ALA A 72 28.33 -1.67 1.89
N ALA A 73 29.47 -1.10 2.29
CA ALA A 73 29.54 -0.02 3.26
C ALA A 73 28.76 1.24 2.81
N THR A 74 28.81 1.58 1.53
CA THR A 74 28.04 2.69 0.97
C THR A 74 26.54 2.42 1.01
N LEU A 75 26.10 1.22 0.59
CA LEU A 75 24.68 0.85 0.63
C LEU A 75 24.15 0.78 2.06
N ARG A 76 24.91 0.21 3.01
CA ARG A 76 24.53 0.18 4.43
C ARG A 76 24.38 1.58 5.02
N ARG A 77 25.25 2.54 4.64
CA ARG A 77 25.10 3.94 5.06
C ARG A 77 23.79 4.54 4.56
N GLN A 78 23.39 4.28 3.31
CA GLN A 78 22.11 4.77 2.76
C GLN A 78 20.90 4.16 3.47
N VAL A 79 20.94 2.86 3.75
CA VAL A 79 19.89 2.17 4.53
C VAL A 79 19.81 2.74 5.95
N GLY A 80 20.95 2.92 6.62
CA GLY A 80 21.03 3.51 7.95
C GLY A 80 20.52 4.95 8.00
N GLN A 81 20.83 5.77 6.99
CA GLN A 81 20.28 7.13 6.85
C GLN A 81 18.76 7.12 6.68
N THR A 82 18.24 6.20 5.87
CA THR A 82 16.80 6.03 5.66
C THR A 82 16.11 5.66 6.98
N GLN A 83 16.69 4.72 7.73
CA GLN A 83 16.17 4.31 9.04
C GLN A 83 16.20 5.45 10.07
N ALA A 84 17.30 6.19 10.13
CA ALA A 84 17.46 7.32 11.05
C ALA A 84 16.44 8.43 10.76
N SER A 85 16.24 8.78 9.48
CA SER A 85 15.25 9.78 9.07
C SER A 85 13.82 9.32 9.37
N LEU A 86 13.50 8.05 9.10
CA LEU A 86 12.21 7.46 9.43
C LEU A 86 11.93 7.53 10.94
N ASN A 87 12.91 7.14 11.76
CA ASN A 87 12.79 7.18 13.22
C ASN A 87 12.65 8.60 13.75
N ARG A 88 13.38 9.57 13.17
CA ARG A 88 13.27 10.98 13.56
C ARG A 88 11.87 11.53 13.29
N LEU A 89 11.35 11.35 12.07
CA LEU A 89 10.02 11.81 11.68
C LEU A 89 8.93 11.16 12.53
N SER A 90 9.04 9.84 12.74
CA SER A 90 8.10 9.09 13.58
C SER A 90 8.06 9.59 15.02
N ARG A 91 9.17 10.13 15.56
CA ARG A 91 9.21 10.72 16.90
C ARG A 91 8.72 12.17 16.95
N GLN A 92 8.89 12.91 15.86
CA GLN A 92 8.53 14.35 15.81
C GLN A 92 7.06 14.57 15.51
N GLN A 93 6.46 13.74 14.66
CA GLN A 93 5.13 13.99 14.10
C GLN A 93 4.12 12.89 14.43
N ASP A 94 4.51 11.85 15.19
CA ASP A 94 3.75 10.60 15.45
C ASP A 94 3.33 9.80 14.21
N PHE A 95 3.48 10.36 13.02
CA PHE A 95 3.21 9.72 11.74
C PHE A 95 4.26 10.09 10.70
N VAL A 96 4.40 9.23 9.69
CA VAL A 96 5.18 9.50 8.49
C VAL A 96 4.18 9.69 7.36
N SER A 97 4.32 10.78 6.61
CA SER A 97 3.40 11.09 5.52
C SER A 97 3.53 10.09 4.38
N ALA A 98 2.47 9.96 3.58
CA ALA A 98 2.49 9.10 2.39
C ALA A 98 3.58 9.51 1.38
N ALA A 99 3.88 10.82 1.28
CA ALA A 99 4.93 11.33 0.40
C ALA A 99 6.32 10.91 0.87
N GLU A 100 6.59 10.96 2.18
CA GLU A 100 7.85 10.50 2.77
C GLU A 100 7.99 8.98 2.63
N LEU A 101 6.94 8.22 2.92
CA LEU A 101 6.91 6.77 2.71
C LEU A 101 7.21 6.41 1.25
N ALA A 102 6.64 7.14 0.28
CA ALA A 102 6.93 6.93 -1.13
C ALA A 102 8.37 7.33 -1.52
N SER A 103 8.95 8.32 -0.85
CA SER A 103 10.36 8.70 -1.03
C SER A 103 11.29 7.60 -0.54
N TYR A 104 11.09 7.10 0.69
CA TYR A 104 11.89 6.02 1.25
C TYR A 104 11.77 4.71 0.47
N ASN A 105 10.55 4.37 0.02
CA ASN A 105 10.34 3.19 -0.82
C ASN A 105 11.06 3.27 -2.16
N ARG A 106 11.21 4.48 -2.75
CA ARG A 106 12.01 4.69 -3.96
C ARG A 106 13.50 4.48 -3.69
N THR A 107 14.02 5.01 -2.58
CA THR A 107 15.42 4.81 -2.17
C THR A 107 15.74 3.32 -1.99
N LEU A 108 14.94 2.60 -1.20
CA LEU A 108 15.12 1.16 -1.00
C LEU A 108 14.94 0.37 -2.31
N GLY A 109 13.99 0.79 -3.16
CA GLY A 109 13.80 0.18 -4.48
C GLY A 109 15.01 0.33 -5.41
N ALA A 110 15.70 1.46 -5.37
CA ALA A 110 16.93 1.66 -6.14
C ALA A 110 18.06 0.72 -5.66
N ILE A 111 18.18 0.51 -4.35
CA ILE A 111 19.14 -0.44 -3.76
C ILE A 111 18.76 -1.87 -4.16
N ASP A 112 17.47 -2.24 -4.07
CA ASP A 112 17.00 -3.57 -4.46
C ASP A 112 17.31 -3.88 -5.92
N ILE A 113 17.05 -2.93 -6.84
CA ILE A 113 17.36 -3.07 -8.27
C ILE A 113 18.86 -3.27 -8.48
N GLU A 114 19.71 -2.57 -7.73
CA GLU A 114 21.15 -2.75 -7.81
C GLU A 114 21.58 -4.15 -7.36
N LEU A 115 21.06 -4.62 -6.24
CA LEU A 115 21.35 -5.96 -5.72
C LEU A 115 20.86 -7.05 -6.69
N ASP A 116 19.70 -6.86 -7.32
CA ASP A 116 19.17 -7.79 -8.31
C ASP A 116 20.06 -7.86 -9.57
N ARG A 117 20.55 -6.72 -10.07
CA ARG A 117 21.49 -6.67 -11.20
C ARG A 117 22.80 -7.40 -10.90
N ARG A 118 23.15 -7.53 -9.62
CA ARG A 118 24.33 -8.26 -9.14
C ARG A 118 24.03 -9.74 -8.84
N GLY A 119 22.81 -10.22 -9.13
CA GLY A 119 22.41 -11.61 -8.92
C GLY A 119 22.11 -11.98 -7.47
N VAL A 120 21.92 -10.99 -6.58
CA VAL A 120 21.63 -11.23 -5.16
C VAL A 120 20.17 -11.64 -5.01
N ALA A 121 19.94 -12.90 -4.64
CA ALA A 121 18.59 -13.41 -4.41
C ALA A 121 17.82 -12.57 -3.38
N ARG A 122 16.52 -12.40 -3.60
CA ARG A 122 15.61 -11.78 -2.63
C ARG A 122 15.20 -12.86 -1.62
N SER A 123 15.95 -12.99 -0.52
CA SER A 123 15.52 -13.85 0.58
C SER A 123 14.46 -13.10 1.41
N TYR A 124 13.20 -13.51 1.27
CA TYR A 124 12.15 -13.16 2.22
C TYR A 124 11.98 -14.37 3.16
N GLY A 125 12.66 -14.32 4.32
CA GLY A 125 12.41 -15.12 5.52
C GLY A 125 12.30 -16.64 5.37
N ASN A 126 13.39 -17.36 5.64
CA ASN A 126 13.36 -18.75 6.09
C ASN A 126 14.65 -19.03 6.89
N ASP A 127 14.59 -18.84 8.21
CA ASP A 127 15.50 -19.41 9.20
C ASP A 127 14.59 -19.89 10.35
N GLY A 128 14.54 -21.15 10.79
CA GLY A 128 15.19 -22.38 10.39
C GLY A 128 14.74 -23.45 11.37
N LEU A 129 14.49 -24.67 10.91
CA LEU A 129 14.73 -25.91 11.67
C LEU A 129 14.79 -27.08 10.69
N VAL A 130 15.86 -27.85 10.88
CA VAL A 130 16.18 -29.19 10.39
C VAL A 130 16.67 -29.35 8.95
N ALA A 131 17.98 -29.64 8.88
CA ALA A 131 18.69 -30.16 7.73
C ALA A 131 18.18 -31.56 7.34
N ALA A 132 17.93 -31.76 6.05
CA ALA A 132 18.29 -32.96 5.30
C ALA A 132 18.13 -32.66 3.81
N ASP A 133 19.07 -33.17 3.02
CA ASP A 133 19.06 -33.33 1.57
C ASP A 133 17.74 -33.02 0.84
N SER A 134 17.80 -32.11 -0.14
CA SER A 134 17.15 -32.32 -1.44
C SER A 134 17.46 -31.19 -2.42
N LYS A 135 17.85 -31.60 -3.64
CA LYS A 135 17.88 -30.74 -4.83
C LYS A 135 16.52 -30.05 -5.02
N GLY A 136 16.56 -28.72 -5.12
CA GLY A 136 15.50 -27.90 -5.71
C GLY A 136 14.22 -27.77 -4.90
N GLN A 137 14.13 -26.76 -4.05
CA GLN A 137 12.85 -26.23 -3.58
C GLN A 137 12.98 -24.73 -3.27
N ALA A 138 12.36 -23.93 -4.14
CA ALA A 138 11.92 -22.59 -3.80
C ALA A 138 11.07 -22.67 -2.52
N GLY A 139 11.32 -21.79 -1.55
CA GLY A 139 10.64 -21.77 -0.27
C GLY A 139 9.12 -21.88 -0.43
N ASP A 140 8.58 -22.91 0.20
CA ASP A 140 7.15 -23.21 0.31
C ASP A 140 6.53 -22.17 1.26
N PHE A 141 6.25 -20.96 0.74
CA PHE A 141 4.95 -20.40 1.08
C PHE A 141 3.98 -21.48 0.67
N ARG A 142 3.12 -21.98 1.55
CA ARG A 142 1.97 -22.77 1.09
C ARG A 142 1.14 -21.81 0.24
N TYR A 143 1.50 -21.73 -1.04
CA TYR A 143 0.83 -21.00 -2.09
C TYR A 143 -0.44 -21.78 -2.32
N ASP A 144 -1.44 -21.56 -1.47
CA ASP A 144 -2.76 -22.11 -1.68
C ASP A 144 -3.70 -20.95 -1.54
N CYS A 145 -4.12 -20.42 -2.69
CA CYS A 145 -5.17 -19.44 -2.74
C CYS A 145 -6.44 -20.11 -2.22
N GLN A 146 -6.72 -19.90 -0.93
CA GLN A 146 -7.96 -20.35 -0.31
C GLN A 146 -9.09 -19.62 -1.02
N ASN A 147 -9.83 -20.34 -1.87
CA ASN A 147 -10.88 -19.77 -2.70
C ASN A 147 -12.18 -19.56 -1.89
N GLU A 148 -12.03 -19.19 -0.62
CA GLU A 148 -13.13 -18.92 0.30
C GLU A 148 -13.69 -17.51 0.09
N PRO A 149 -14.99 -17.29 0.31
CA PRO A 149 -15.57 -15.96 0.23
C PRO A 149 -14.96 -15.02 1.26
N VAL A 150 -14.43 -13.89 0.80
CA VAL A 150 -13.90 -12.83 1.67
C VAL A 150 -14.55 -11.50 1.31
N ALA A 151 -14.66 -10.61 2.29
CA ALA A 151 -15.15 -9.26 2.06
C ALA A 151 -14.09 -8.46 1.29
N ILE A 152 -14.43 -8.05 0.07
CA ILE A 152 -13.55 -7.30 -0.84
C ILE A 152 -14.16 -5.92 -1.07
N ALA A 153 -13.33 -4.89 -0.99
CA ALA A 153 -13.70 -3.52 -1.32
C ALA A 153 -12.54 -2.87 -2.09
N ILE A 154 -12.48 -3.14 -3.39
CA ILE A 154 -11.45 -2.63 -4.29
C ILE A 154 -12.11 -1.60 -5.22
N PRO A 155 -11.74 -0.30 -5.13
CA PRO A 155 -12.27 0.71 -6.03
C PRO A 155 -11.79 0.47 -7.47
N GLY A 156 -12.58 0.91 -8.44
CA GLY A 156 -12.17 0.89 -9.84
C GLY A 156 -11.05 1.90 -10.06
N ASP A 157 -9.86 1.40 -10.41
CA ASP A 157 -8.67 2.21 -10.67
C ASP A 157 -7.82 1.53 -11.76
N ARG A 158 -6.55 1.90 -11.88
CA ARG A 158 -5.60 1.17 -12.71
C ARG A 158 -5.50 -0.29 -12.25
N LEU A 159 -5.61 -1.19 -13.22
CA LEU A 159 -5.71 -2.63 -12.98
C LEU A 159 -4.47 -3.17 -12.25
N ASP A 160 -3.28 -2.62 -12.52
CA ASP A 160 -2.06 -3.00 -11.79
C ASP A 160 -2.17 -2.75 -10.28
N ARG A 161 -2.72 -1.60 -9.89
CA ARG A 161 -2.94 -1.27 -8.47
C ARG A 161 -4.04 -2.12 -7.86
N SER A 162 -5.14 -2.33 -8.58
CA SER A 162 -6.26 -3.14 -8.10
C SER A 162 -5.86 -4.61 -7.91
N LEU A 163 -5.05 -5.18 -8.82
CA LEU A 163 -4.52 -6.56 -8.68
C LEU A 163 -3.61 -6.70 -7.46
N GLU A 164 -2.81 -5.68 -7.17
CA GLU A 164 -2.01 -5.66 -5.95
C GLU A 164 -2.89 -5.60 -4.69
N GLN A 165 -3.94 -4.78 -4.69
CA GLN A 165 -4.91 -4.75 -3.59
C GLN A 165 -5.59 -6.11 -3.40
N LEU A 166 -6.02 -6.76 -4.50
CA LEU A 166 -6.63 -8.08 -4.43
C LEU A 166 -5.68 -9.11 -3.81
N ARG A 167 -4.40 -9.10 -4.20
CA ARG A 167 -3.36 -9.97 -3.64
C ARG A 167 -3.20 -9.75 -2.14
N LEU A 168 -3.20 -8.50 -1.68
CA LEU A 168 -3.07 -8.17 -0.26
C LEU A 168 -4.32 -8.60 0.54
N THR A 169 -5.52 -8.41 -0.01
CA THR A 169 -6.78 -8.76 0.64
C THR A 169 -6.99 -10.27 0.74
N THR A 170 -6.73 -10.99 -0.35
CA THR A 170 -7.03 -12.43 -0.46
C THR A 170 -5.86 -13.32 -0.07
N ARG A 171 -4.64 -12.74 0.04
CA ARG A 171 -3.37 -13.46 0.14
C ARG A 171 -3.12 -14.45 -0.99
N CYS A 172 -3.85 -14.33 -2.10
CA CYS A 172 -3.68 -15.18 -3.27
C CYS A 172 -2.56 -14.64 -4.17
N PRO A 173 -1.58 -15.47 -4.56
CA PRO A 173 -0.54 -15.04 -5.48
C PRO A 173 -1.13 -14.86 -6.89
N ILE A 174 -0.81 -13.71 -7.50
CA ILE A 174 -1.23 -13.34 -8.85
C ILE A 174 0.02 -13.00 -9.65
N SER A 175 0.22 -13.71 -10.77
CA SER A 175 1.34 -13.53 -11.71
C SER A 175 0.86 -12.93 -13.04
N GLY A 176 1.79 -12.46 -13.88
CA GLY A 176 1.45 -11.84 -15.18
C GLY A 176 0.84 -10.44 -15.07
N THR A 177 1.06 -9.74 -13.95
CA THR A 177 0.49 -8.41 -13.67
C THR A 177 1.10 -7.30 -14.53
N ASP A 178 2.22 -7.55 -15.21
CA ASP A 178 2.82 -6.67 -16.21
C ASP A 178 1.85 -6.38 -17.38
N LEU A 179 1.00 -7.35 -17.72
CA LEU A 179 -0.05 -7.22 -18.73
C LEU A 179 -1.15 -6.22 -18.34
N ALA A 180 -1.27 -5.91 -17.04
CA ALA A 180 -2.26 -4.97 -16.52
C ALA A 180 -1.88 -3.49 -16.71
N ARG A 181 -0.64 -3.21 -17.13
CA ARG A 181 -0.16 -1.83 -17.30
C ARG A 181 -1.03 -1.07 -18.31
N GLY A 182 -1.50 0.10 -17.90
CA GLY A 182 -2.32 0.99 -18.75
C GLY A 182 -3.79 0.56 -18.87
N LYS A 183 -4.23 -0.50 -18.17
CA LYS A 183 -5.64 -0.94 -18.14
C LYS A 183 -6.32 -0.44 -16.87
N ARG A 184 -7.65 -0.40 -16.89
CA ARG A 184 -8.48 -0.05 -15.72
C ARG A 184 -9.33 -1.25 -15.32
N SER A 185 -9.46 -1.45 -14.01
CA SER A 185 -10.36 -2.42 -13.42
C SER A 185 -11.73 -1.77 -13.19
N GLN A 186 -12.77 -2.60 -13.18
CA GLN A 186 -14.06 -2.21 -12.60
C GLN A 186 -13.97 -2.28 -11.07
N PRO A 187 -14.77 -1.48 -10.33
CA PRO A 187 -14.86 -1.62 -8.89
C PRO A 187 -15.40 -3.00 -8.53
N VAL A 188 -14.80 -3.62 -7.52
CA VAL A 188 -15.23 -4.92 -6.99
C VAL A 188 -15.48 -4.77 -5.50
N VAL A 189 -16.76 -4.80 -5.14
CA VAL A 189 -17.21 -4.61 -3.76
C VAL A 189 -18.23 -5.70 -3.42
N GLY A 190 -18.01 -6.37 -2.29
CA GLY A 190 -18.90 -7.42 -1.79
C GLY A 190 -18.13 -8.61 -1.22
N THR A 191 -18.88 -9.58 -0.69
CA THR A 191 -18.32 -10.84 -0.23
C THR A 191 -18.29 -11.82 -1.39
N MET A 192 -17.10 -12.19 -1.85
CA MET A 192 -16.93 -13.10 -2.98
C MET A 192 -15.58 -13.83 -2.92
N THR A 193 -15.43 -14.86 -3.74
CA THR A 193 -14.18 -15.61 -3.81
C THR A 193 -13.10 -14.83 -4.57
N PRO A 194 -11.80 -15.07 -4.30
CA PRO A 194 -10.70 -14.48 -5.05
C PRO A 194 -10.82 -14.68 -6.57
N THR A 195 -11.32 -15.85 -6.99
CA THR A 195 -11.60 -16.16 -8.40
C THR A 195 -12.64 -15.22 -8.98
N ALA A 196 -13.78 -15.05 -8.31
CA ALA A 196 -14.87 -14.20 -8.78
C ALA A 196 -14.43 -12.73 -8.84
N ALA A 197 -13.71 -12.27 -7.81
CA ALA A 197 -13.18 -10.91 -7.77
C ALA A 197 -12.17 -10.65 -8.89
N LEU A 198 -11.20 -11.56 -9.10
CA LEU A 198 -10.22 -11.42 -10.17
C LEU A 198 -10.89 -11.40 -11.53
N GLN A 199 -11.85 -12.29 -11.76
CA GLN A 199 -12.58 -12.34 -13.02
C GLN A 199 -13.37 -11.03 -13.26
N ALA A 200 -14.06 -10.51 -12.25
CA ALA A 200 -14.76 -9.23 -12.32
C ALA A 200 -13.80 -8.07 -12.66
N MET A 201 -12.59 -8.06 -12.10
CA MET A 201 -11.59 -7.02 -12.38
C MET A 201 -11.03 -7.09 -13.80
N LEU A 202 -10.92 -8.30 -14.39
CA LEU A 202 -10.39 -8.51 -15.73
C LEU A 202 -11.44 -8.30 -16.84
N ASN A 203 -12.73 -8.26 -16.49
CA ASN A 203 -13.80 -8.04 -17.45
C ASN A 203 -13.63 -6.72 -18.22
N GLY A 204 -13.74 -6.80 -19.55
CA GLY A 204 -13.57 -5.64 -20.45
C GLY A 204 -12.12 -5.20 -20.68
N THR A 205 -11.13 -5.87 -20.08
CA THR A 205 -9.72 -5.46 -20.19
C THR A 205 -8.97 -6.16 -21.34
N GLY A 206 -9.58 -7.15 -21.98
CA GLY A 206 -8.94 -8.03 -22.97
C GLY A 206 -7.92 -9.00 -22.34
N LEU A 207 -8.01 -9.21 -21.04
CA LEU A 207 -7.22 -10.17 -20.27
C LEU A 207 -8.13 -11.24 -19.67
N GLN A 208 -7.54 -12.39 -19.36
CA GLN A 208 -8.19 -13.51 -18.68
C GLN A 208 -7.31 -13.99 -17.53
N MET A 209 -7.94 -14.60 -16.53
CA MET A 209 -7.20 -15.35 -15.52
C MET A 209 -7.08 -16.81 -15.94
N ARG A 210 -5.96 -17.42 -15.58
CA ARG A 210 -5.73 -18.86 -15.63
C ARG A 210 -5.32 -19.34 -14.25
N SER A 211 -5.95 -20.38 -13.74
CA SER A 211 -5.54 -21.00 -12.48
C SER A 211 -4.21 -21.72 -12.66
N ILE A 212 -3.29 -21.51 -11.72
CA ILE A 212 -2.00 -22.19 -11.63
C ILE A 212 -1.89 -22.83 -10.24
N LYS A 213 -0.88 -23.69 -10.04
CA LYS A 213 -0.66 -24.32 -8.73
C LYS A 213 -0.50 -23.23 -7.66
N GLY A 214 -1.53 -23.05 -6.84
CA GLY A 214 -1.51 -22.12 -5.71
C GLY A 214 -2.00 -20.70 -5.96
N GLY A 215 -2.51 -20.36 -7.15
CA GLY A 215 -3.03 -19.02 -7.41
C GLY A 215 -3.42 -18.78 -8.86
N PHE A 216 -3.19 -17.55 -9.32
CA PHE A 216 -3.68 -17.10 -10.63
C PHE A 216 -2.57 -16.50 -11.50
N GLN A 217 -2.74 -16.64 -12.80
CA GLN A 217 -1.93 -15.98 -13.81
C GLN A 217 -2.83 -15.16 -14.73
N VAL A 218 -2.49 -13.89 -14.89
CA VAL A 218 -3.13 -13.03 -15.89
C VAL A 218 -2.50 -13.31 -17.25
N ILE A 219 -3.34 -13.59 -18.25
CA ILE A 219 -2.95 -13.85 -19.63
C ILE A 219 -3.78 -12.97 -20.58
N ARG A 220 -3.31 -12.81 -21.82
CA ARG A 220 -4.10 -12.12 -22.86
C ARG A 220 -5.23 -13.03 -23.33
N LEU A 221 -6.39 -12.45 -23.60
CA LEU A 221 -7.48 -13.16 -24.26
C LEU A 221 -6.97 -13.66 -25.63
N PRO A 222 -7.18 -14.94 -26.01
CA PRO A 222 -6.89 -15.37 -27.36
C PRO A 222 -7.73 -14.55 -28.34
N ARG A 223 -7.07 -13.89 -29.30
CA ARG A 223 -7.74 -13.23 -30.41
C ARG A 223 -8.32 -14.32 -31.31
N ARG A 224 -9.64 -14.33 -31.47
CA ARG A 224 -10.31 -15.09 -32.54
C ARG A 224 -10.24 -14.31 -33.83
#